data_AF-A0A2V8GUA0-F1
#
_entry.id   AF-A0A2V8GUA0-F1
#
_cell.length_a   1.000
_cell.length_b   1.000
_cell.length_c   1.000
_cell.angle_alpha   90.00
_cell.angle_beta   90.00
_cell.angle_gamma   90.00
#
_symmetry.space_group_name_H-M   'P 1'
#
loop_
_entity.id
_entity.type
_entity.pdbx_description
1 polymer ?
#
loop_
_entity_poly.entity_id
_entity_poly.type
_entity_poly.pdbx_seq_one_letter_code
_entity_poly.pdbx_strand_id
1 'polypeptide(L)' 'MALRDQLERLVDEMVTKGIRYDEAQREFEKKFIVQVLAKADGNLCKAADLLGIHRNTLSRKMTEYRLRPSA' A
#
# COMPACT_ATOMS: atom_id res chain seq x y z
N MET A 1 8.03 -6.18 -20.41
CA MET A 1 8.61 -6.77 -19.18
C MET A 1 7.45 -7.31 -18.36
N ALA A 2 7.52 -8.55 -17.86
CA ALA A 2 6.43 -9.07 -17.05
C ALA A 2 6.44 -8.38 -15.66
N LEU A 3 5.28 -8.29 -15.01
CA LEU A 3 5.17 -7.70 -13.67
C LEU A 3 6.09 -8.39 -12.66
N ARG A 4 6.26 -9.71 -12.82
CA ARG A 4 7.19 -10.53 -12.03
C ARG A 4 8.63 -10.02 -12.15
N ASP A 5 9.11 -9.78 -13.36
CA ASP A 5 10.48 -9.29 -13.60
C ASP A 5 10.67 -7.88 -13.06
N GLN A 6 9.64 -7.02 -13.13
CA GLN A 6 9.69 -5.68 -12.54
C GLN A 6 9.78 -5.74 -11.01
N LEU A 7 9.04 -6.66 -10.39
CA LEU A 7 9.08 -6.84 -8.94
C LEU A 7 10.44 -7.40 -8.49
N GLU A 8 10.99 -8.39 -9.20
CA GLU A 8 12.31 -8.95 -8.88
C GLU A 8 13.41 -7.87 -8.91
N ARG A 9 13.40 -7.01 -9.94
CA ARG A 9 14.35 -5.89 -10.05
C ARG A 9 14.19 -4.87 -8.94
N LEU A 10 12.95 -4.53 -8.57
CA LEU A 10 12.70 -3.61 -7.47
C LEU A 10 13.23 -4.16 -6.15
N VAL A 11 12.95 -5.45 -5.86
CA VAL A 11 13.41 -6.11 -4.63
C VAL A 11 14.93 -6.13 -4.56
N ASP A 12 15.61 -6.48 -5.66
CA ASP A 12 17.07 -6.48 -5.75
C ASP A 12 17.67 -5.09 -5.45
N GLU A 13 17.08 -4.04 -6.01
CA GLU A 13 17.50 -2.65 -5.76
C GLU A 13 17.28 -2.25 -4.28
N MET A 14 16.15 -2.63 -3.69
CA MET A 14 15.84 -2.33 -2.29
C MET A 14 16.83 -3.00 -1.33
N VAL A 15 17.16 -4.27 -1.58
CA VAL A 15 18.15 -5.02 -0.78
C VAL A 15 19.55 -4.43 -0.96
N THR A 16 19.95 -4.12 -2.19
CA THR A 16 21.27 -3.53 -2.49
C THR A 16 21.46 -2.18 -1.81
N LYS A 17 20.40 -1.38 -1.68
CA LYS A 17 20.40 -0.09 -0.97
C LYS A 17 20.28 -0.21 0.55
N GLY A 18 20.18 -1.43 1.09
CA GLY A 18 20.07 -1.68 2.52
C GLY A 18 18.73 -1.31 3.13
N ILE A 19 17.67 -1.23 2.32
CA ILE A 19 16.31 -0.99 2.82
C ILE A 19 15.90 -2.18 3.68
N ARG A 20 15.49 -1.88 4.91
CA ARG A 20 15.07 -2.93 5.85
C ARG A 20 13.68 -3.45 5.49
N TYR A 21 13.43 -4.70 5.83
CA TYR A 21 12.16 -5.37 5.53
C TYR A 21 10.94 -4.60 6.09
N ASP A 22 11.03 -4.07 7.30
CA ASP A 22 9.97 -3.28 7.95
C ASP A 22 9.70 -1.97 7.20
N GLU A 23 10.74 -1.30 6.71
CA GLU A 23 10.61 -0.11 5.88
C GLU A 23 9.98 -0.43 4.52
N ALA A 24 10.46 -1.49 3.87
CA ALA A 24 9.92 -1.98 2.59
C ALA A 24 8.43 -2.31 2.69
N GLN A 25 8.05 -3.08 3.72
CA GLN A 25 6.67 -3.48 3.97
C GLN A 25 5.79 -2.25 4.22
N ARG A 26 6.25 -1.31 5.03
CA ARG A 26 5.51 -0.09 5.36
C ARG A 26 5.28 0.80 4.14
N GLU A 27 6.30 1.01 3.32
CA GLU A 27 6.18 1.84 2.12
C GLU A 27 5.33 1.17 1.03
N PHE A 28 5.45 -0.15 0.86
CA PHE A 28 4.56 -0.90 -0.02
C PHE A 28 3.11 -0.78 0.43
N GLU A 29 2.83 -1.08 1.70
CA GLU A 29 1.48 -1.07 2.24
C GLU A 29 0.83 0.31 2.12
N LYS A 30 1.57 1.37 2.47
CA LYS A 30 1.11 2.75 2.34
C LYS A 30 0.75 3.09 0.89
N LYS A 31 1.63 2.80 -0.07
CA LYS A 31 1.38 3.09 -1.50
C LYS A 31 0.21 2.28 -2.05
N PHE A 32 0.09 1.03 -1.64
CA PHE A 32 -0.99 0.15 -2.07
C PHE A 32 -2.36 0.64 -1.57
N ILE A 33 -2.46 1.00 -0.28
CA ILE A 33 -3.68 1.56 0.30
C ILE A 33 -4.09 2.86 -0.39
N VAL A 34 -3.14 3.77 -0.67
CA VAL A 34 -3.43 5.03 -1.38
C VAL A 34 -4.00 4.76 -2.78
N GLN A 35 -3.42 3.82 -3.53
CA GLN A 35 -3.92 3.47 -4.86
C GLN A 35 -5.32 2.86 -4.82
N VAL A 36 -5.61 2.02 -3.83
CA VAL A 36 -6.96 1.44 -3.70
C VAL A 36 -7.98 2.50 -3.25
N LEU A 37 -7.60 3.40 -2.34
CA LEU A 37 -8.45 4.53 -1.94
C LEU A 37 -8.79 5.43 -3.13
N ALA A 38 -7.81 5.71 -4.00
CA ALA A 38 -8.04 6.48 -5.23
C ALA A 38 -9.01 5.75 -6.18
N LYS A 39 -8.86 4.43 -6.38
CA LYS A 39 -9.80 3.62 -7.17
C LYS A 39 -11.20 3.52 -6.55
N ALA A 40 -11.31 3.75 -5.24
CA ALA A 40 -12.57 3.73 -4.52
C ALA A 40 -13.20 5.13 -4.38
N ASP A 41 -12.63 6.17 -4.99
CA ASP A 41 -13.09 7.56 -4.88
C ASP A 41 -13.21 8.01 -3.41
N GLY A 42 -12.23 7.59 -2.58
CA GLY A 42 -12.23 7.89 -1.14
C GLY A 42 -13.24 7.08 -0.30
N ASN A 43 -14.06 6.22 -0.92
CA ASN A 43 -15.00 5.38 -0.18
C ASN A 43 -14.29 4.26 0.59
N LEU A 44 -14.25 4.39 1.91
CA LEU A 44 -13.57 3.46 2.80
C LEU A 44 -14.15 2.04 2.79
N CYS A 45 -15.46 1.88 2.62
CA CYS A 45 -16.06 0.54 2.57
C CYS A 45 -15.63 -0.16 1.28
N LYS A 46 -15.79 0.50 0.14
CA LYS A 46 -15.36 -0.02 -1.16
C LYS A 46 -13.84 -0.29 -1.19
N ALA A 47 -13.03 0.59 -0.60
CA ALA A 47 -11.59 0.39 -0.50
C ALA A 47 -11.23 -0.80 0.39
N ALA A 48 -11.93 -0.99 1.51
CA ALA A 48 -11.72 -2.12 2.40
C ALA A 48 -12.08 -3.45 1.71
N ASP A 49 -13.19 -3.48 0.96
CA ASP A 49 -13.61 -4.62 0.15
C ASP A 49 -12.57 -4.95 -0.94
N LEU A 50 -12.06 -3.94 -1.66
CA LEU A 50 -11.01 -4.11 -2.68
C LEU A 50 -9.67 -4.57 -2.10
N LEU A 51 -9.34 -4.15 -0.88
CA LEU A 51 -8.16 -4.59 -0.15
C LEU A 51 -8.33 -5.98 0.48
N GLY A 52 -9.57 -6.49 0.58
CA GLY A 52 -9.87 -7.73 1.28
C GLY A 52 -9.63 -7.66 2.79
N ILE A 53 -9.75 -6.47 3.39
CA ILE A 53 -9.54 -6.25 4.83
C ILE A 53 -10.77 -5.61 5.45
N HIS A 54 -10.94 -5.79 6.76
CA HIS A 54 -12.02 -5.12 7.47
C HIS A 54 -11.83 -3.59 7.47
N ARG A 55 -12.91 -2.82 7.29
CA ARG A 55 -12.89 -1.34 7.29
C ARG A 55 -12.20 -0.75 8.52
N ASN A 56 -12.37 -1.34 9.70
CA ASN A 56 -11.70 -0.88 10.93
C ASN A 56 -10.17 -1.01 10.84
N THR A 57 -9.68 -2.07 10.20
CA THR A 57 -8.25 -2.26 9.95
C THR A 57 -7.73 -1.20 8.99
N LEU A 58 -8.48 -0.93 7.90
CA LEU A 58 -8.15 0.14 6.97
C LEU A 58 -8.10 1.51 7.67
N SER A 59 -9.11 1.84 8.48
CA SER A 59 -9.19 3.09 9.23
C SER A 59 -8.01 3.29 10.19
N ARG A 60 -7.61 2.23 10.90
CA ARG A 60 -6.41 2.24 11.76
C ARG A 60 -5.13 2.49 10.94
N LYS A 61 -4.96 1.79 9.81
CA LYS A 61 -3.81 1.96 8.92
C LYS A 61 -3.76 3.36 8.30
N MET A 62 -4.90 3.95 7.96
CA MET A 62 -4.95 5.33 7.48
C MET A 62 -4.48 6.32 8.54
N THR A 63 -4.87 6.11 9.80
CA THR A 63 -4.39 6.93 10.92
C THR A 63 -2.89 6.75 11.14
N GLU A 64 -2.41 5.51 11.14
CA GLU A 64 -1.00 5.15 11.33
C GLU A 64 -0.09 5.79 10.26
N TYR A 65 -0.52 5.74 9.00
CA TYR A 65 0.22 6.30 7.88
C TYR A 65 -0.11 7.76 7.58
N ARG A 66 -0.97 8.40 8.39
CA ARG A 66 -1.46 9.77 8.22
C ARG A 66 -2.01 10.02 6.81
N LEU A 67 -2.70 9.03 6.25
CA LEU A 67 -3.35 9.11 4.95
C LEU A 67 -4.66 9.88 5.09
N ARG A 68 -4.85 10.89 4.25
CA ARG A 68 -6.15 11.56 4.11
C ARG A 68 -6.89 10.93 2.93
N PRO A 69 -8.21 10.73 3.02
CA PRO A 69 -9.01 10.45 1.84
C PRO A 69 -8.76 11.59 0.86
N SER A 70 -8.24 11.27 -0.32
CA SER A 70 -8.19 12.23 -1.42
C SER A 70 -9.64 12.51 -1.80
N ALA A 71 -10.02 13.79 -1.70
CA ALA A 71 -11.33 14.30 -2.14
C ALA A 71 -11.49 14.15 -3.66
#